data_AF-A0A235HY49-F1
#
_entry.id   AF-A0A235HY49-F1
#
_cell.length_a   1.000
_cell.length_b   1.000
_cell.length_c   1.000
_cell.angle_alpha   90.00
_cell.angle_beta   90.00
_cell.angle_gamma   90.00
#
_symmetry.space_group_name_H-M   'P 1'
#
loop_
_entity.id
_entity.type
_entity.pdbx_description
1 polymer ?
#
loop_
_entity_poly.entity_id
_entity_poly.type
_entity_poly.pdbx_seq_one_letter_code
_entity_poly.pdbx_strand_id
1 'polypeptide(L)'
;MGRLIRIWVDGGYRGQDFTHWVMDVYRWLWSVVTRSEEQKGFVVLPKRWLVERTFGWFNWCRRLSKDYEILPETTEAFIYVAMIRLMLKQLA
;
A
#
# COMPACT_ATOMS: atom_id res chain seq x y z
N MET A 1 4.55 1.72 -21.71
CA MET A 1 5.19 1.91 -20.39
C MET A 1 4.08 1.97 -19.35
N GLY A 2 4.04 1.06 -18.37
CA GLY A 2 2.96 1.03 -17.37
C GLY A 2 3.02 2.23 -16.42
N ARG A 3 1.86 2.61 -15.85
CA ARG A 3 1.73 3.72 -14.88
C ARG A 3 2.47 3.45 -13.55
N LEU A 4 2.70 2.18 -13.21
CA LEU A 4 3.39 1.74 -12.00
C LEU A 4 4.83 1.30 -12.33
N ILE A 5 5.81 1.83 -11.60
CA ILE A 5 7.25 1.59 -11.85
C ILE A 5 7.93 0.94 -10.63
N ARG A 6 7.50 1.29 -9.41
CA ARG A 6 8.14 0.83 -8.16
C ARG A 6 7.10 0.47 -7.11
N ILE A 7 7.35 -0.62 -6.41
CA ILE A 7 6.59 -1.07 -5.24
C ILE A 7 7.53 -1.07 -4.03
N TRP A 8 7.12 -0.40 -2.96
CA TRP A 8 7.78 -0.48 -1.66
C TRP A 8 7.09 -1.51 -0.79
N VAL A 9 7.87 -2.37 -0.14
CA VAL A 9 7.35 -3.41 0.75
C VAL A 9 8.12 -3.44 2.06
N ASP A 10 7.53 -4.02 3.09
CA ASP A 10 8.22 -4.20 4.37
C ASP A 10 9.20 -5.39 4.34
N GLY A 11 9.95 -5.55 5.43
CA GLY A 11 10.96 -6.57 5.57
C GLY A 11 10.48 -8.03 5.58
N GLY A 12 9.16 -8.29 5.61
CA GLY A 12 8.60 -9.63 5.45
C GLY A 12 8.64 -10.12 4.00
N TYR A 13 8.76 -9.22 3.03
CA TYR A 13 8.72 -9.52 1.59
C TYR A 13 10.11 -9.60 0.95
N ARG A 14 11.08 -10.20 1.64
CA ARG A 14 12.47 -10.37 1.17
C ARG A 14 12.71 -11.58 0.27
N GLY A 15 11.67 -12.38 -0.02
CA GLY A 15 11.79 -13.59 -0.84
C GLY A 15 12.29 -13.27 -2.26
N GLN A 16 13.42 -13.86 -2.65
CA GLN A 16 14.07 -13.58 -3.94
C GLN A 16 13.22 -14.09 -5.11
N ASP A 17 12.65 -15.30 -5.00
CA ASP A 17 11.82 -15.88 -6.08
C ASP A 17 10.63 -14.99 -6.42
N PHE A 18 9.91 -14.51 -5.41
CA PHE A 18 8.78 -13.61 -5.61
C PHE A 18 9.22 -12.26 -6.17
N THR A 19 10.32 -11.72 -5.67
CA THR A 19 10.91 -10.46 -6.16
C THR A 19 11.27 -10.55 -7.64
N HIS A 20 11.96 -11.61 -8.05
CA HIS A 20 12.37 -11.84 -9.43
C HIS A 20 11.15 -12.05 -10.32
N TRP A 21 10.17 -12.84 -9.89
CA TRP A 21 8.93 -13.02 -10.64
C TRP A 21 8.20 -11.70 -10.90
N VAL A 22 8.10 -10.81 -9.90
CA VAL A 22 7.50 -9.48 -10.09
C VAL A 22 8.29 -8.64 -11.09
N MET A 23 9.62 -8.65 -10.99
CA MET A 23 10.50 -7.93 -11.90
C MET A 23 10.45 -8.48 -13.33
N ASP A 24 10.32 -9.79 -13.52
CA ASP A 24 10.31 -10.42 -14.83
C ASP A 24 8.98 -10.25 -15.55
N VAL A 25 7.87 -10.46 -14.84
CA VAL A 25 6.52 -10.42 -15.40
C VAL A 25 6.03 -8.98 -15.58
N TYR A 26 6.17 -8.15 -14.54
CA TYR A 26 5.57 -6.80 -14.53
C TYR A 26 6.58 -5.69 -14.80
N ARG A 27 7.88 -5.98 -14.79
CA ARG A 27 8.96 -4.98 -14.93
C ARG A 27 8.91 -3.89 -13.85
N TRP A 28 8.36 -4.22 -12.68
CA TRP A 28 8.29 -3.31 -11.53
C TRP A 28 9.52 -3.47 -10.64
N LEU A 29 10.02 -2.34 -10.14
CA LEU A 29 11.09 -2.33 -9.15
C LEU A 29 10.54 -2.71 -7.77
N TRP A 30 11.04 -3.80 -7.21
CA TRP A 30 10.73 -4.21 -5.84
C TRP A 30 11.71 -3.57 -4.86
N SER A 31 11.22 -2.78 -3.91
CA SER A 31 12.04 -2.04 -2.95
C SER A 31 11.67 -2.40 -1.52
N VAL A 32 12.43 -3.29 -0.91
CA VAL A 32 12.24 -3.69 0.49
C VAL A 32 12.73 -2.56 1.40
N VAL A 33 11.86 -2.09 2.29
CA VAL A 33 12.16 -1.10 3.32
C VAL A 33 12.33 -1.81 4.66
N THR A 34 13.55 -1.81 5.17
CA THR A 34 13.92 -2.49 6.41
C THR A 34 14.63 -1.52 7.36
N ARG A 35 14.52 -1.78 8.66
CA ARG A 35 15.36 -1.09 9.64
C ARG A 35 16.83 -1.49 9.45
N SER A 36 17.76 -0.61 9.80
CA SER A 36 19.16 -1.02 9.95
C SER A 36 19.27 -1.99 11.13
N GLU A 37 20.13 -3.01 11.00
CA GLU A 37 20.37 -4.00 12.05
C GLU A 37 21.06 -3.40 13.28
N GLU A 38 21.75 -2.29 13.09
CA GLU A 38 22.49 -1.57 14.14
C GLU A 38 21.57 -0.70 15.02
N GLN A 39 20.34 -0.42 14.56
CA GLN A 39 19.41 0.42 15.30
C GLN A 39 18.63 -0.38 16.34
N LYS A 40 18.82 0.00 17.61
CA LYS A 40 18.07 -0.54 18.75
C LYS A 40 16.81 0.28 19.02
N GLY A 41 15.72 -0.40 19.37
CA GLY A 41 14.44 0.24 19.69
C GLY A 41 13.52 0.43 18.49
N PHE A 42 12.50 1.28 18.65
CA PHE A 42 11.54 1.60 17.59
C PHE A 42 12.13 2.65 16.64
N VAL A 43 12.11 2.35 15.34
CA VAL A 43 12.54 3.27 14.28
C VAL A 43 11.42 3.44 13.28
N VAL A 44 11.09 4.69 12.98
CA VAL A 44 10.12 5.04 11.94
C VAL A 44 10.70 4.69 10.57
N LEU A 45 10.10 3.72 9.89
CA LEU A 45 10.48 3.36 8.53
C LEU A 45 9.95 4.39 7.52
N PRO A 46 10.78 4.78 6.54
CA PRO A 46 10.34 5.72 5.51
C PRO A 46 9.14 5.14 4.76
N LYS A 47 8.15 6.00 4.51
CA LYS A 47 6.92 5.72 3.75
C LYS A 47 5.91 4.74 4.36
N ARG A 48 6.25 4.00 5.43
CA ARG A 48 5.32 3.07 6.10
C ARG A 48 4.04 3.77 6.57
N TRP A 49 4.19 4.98 7.10
CA TRP A 49 3.08 5.79 7.59
C TRP A 49 2.06 6.16 6.49
N LEU A 50 2.46 6.19 5.20
CA LEU A 50 1.52 6.49 4.11
C LEU A 50 0.48 5.38 3.98
N VAL A 51 0.91 4.13 4.06
CA VAL A 51 0.03 2.96 3.98
C VAL A 51 -0.92 2.95 5.17
N GLU A 52 -0.37 3.03 6.38
CA GLU A 52 -1.14 3.03 7.63
C GLU A 52 -2.15 4.19 7.68
N ARG A 53 -1.75 5.40 7.26
CA ARG A 53 -2.65 6.56 7.15
C ARG A 53 -3.77 6.32 6.14
N THR A 54 -3.45 5.75 4.98
CA THR A 54 -4.45 5.51 3.92
C THR A 54 -5.50 4.51 4.40
N PHE A 55 -5.10 3.41 5.05
CA PHE A 55 -6.02 2.47 5.68
C PHE A 55 -6.78 3.10 6.87
N GLY A 56 -6.13 3.98 7.63
CA GLY A 56 -6.79 4.79 8.66
C GLY A 56 -7.92 5.66 8.10
N TRP A 57 -7.77 6.21 6.90
CA TRP A 57 -8.85 6.92 6.21
C TRP A 57 -9.96 5.99 5.74
N PHE A 58 -9.63 4.79 5.26
CA PHE A 58 -10.61 3.79 4.85
C PHE A 58 -11.49 3.27 5.99
N ASN A 59 -11.00 3.27 7.24
CA ASN A 59 -11.81 2.91 8.40
C ASN A 59 -13.06 3.80 8.58
N TRP A 60 -13.04 5.04 8.06
CA TRP A 60 -14.21 5.92 8.05
C TRP A 60 -15.25 5.56 6.97
N CYS A 61 -14.92 4.64 6.07
CA CYS A 61 -15.84 4.04 5.12
C CYS A 61 -16.22 2.64 5.61
N ARG A 62 -17.44 2.48 6.16
CA ARG A 62 -17.90 1.21 6.73
C ARG A 62 -17.72 0.00 5.80
N ARG A 63 -17.88 0.18 4.48
CA ARG A 63 -17.71 -0.90 3.49
C ARG A 63 -16.26 -1.32 3.28
N LEU A 64 -15.29 -0.46 3.62
CA LEU A 64 -13.85 -0.78 3.53
C LEU A 64 -13.25 -1.22 4.88
N SER A 65 -14.02 -1.17 5.97
CA SER A 65 -13.56 -1.62 7.30
C SER A 65 -13.24 -3.12 7.31
N LYS A 66 -13.96 -3.89 6.50
CA LYS A 66 -13.75 -5.32 6.24
C LYS A 66 -14.12 -5.58 4.79
N ASP A 67 -13.33 -6.41 4.12
CA ASP A 67 -13.64 -6.81 2.75
C ASP A 67 -14.74 -7.88 2.77
N TYR A 68 -15.96 -7.43 2.51
CA TYR A 68 -17.15 -8.28 2.36
C TYR A 68 -17.59 -8.41 0.89
N GLU A 69 -16.91 -7.71 -0.01
CA GLU A 69 -17.31 -7.69 -1.41
C GLU A 69 -16.84 -8.97 -2.09
N ILE A 70 -17.68 -9.53 -2.95
CA ILE A 70 -17.37 -10.77 -3.67
C ILE A 70 -16.41 -10.51 -4.83
N LEU A 71 -16.49 -9.30 -5.40
CA LEU A 71 -15.78 -8.90 -6.61
C LEU A 71 -14.75 -7.82 -6.30
N PRO A 72 -13.47 -7.98 -6.71
CA PRO A 72 -12.43 -6.97 -6.52
C PRO A 72 -12.80 -5.60 -7.09
N GLU A 73 -13.55 -5.57 -8.20
CA GLU A 73 -14.01 -4.36 -8.86
C GLU A 73 -14.93 -3.53 -7.95
N THR A 74 -15.72 -4.19 -7.10
CA THR A 74 -16.58 -3.50 -6.15
C THR A 74 -15.75 -2.85 -5.05
N THR A 75 -14.78 -3.57 -4.48
CA THR A 75 -13.86 -3.01 -3.47
C THR A 75 -13.06 -1.85 -4.05
N GLU A 76 -12.58 -1.96 -5.30
CA GLU A 76 -11.89 -0.89 -6.00
C GLU A 76 -12.76 0.36 -6.17
N ALA A 77 -14.03 0.20 -6.57
CA ALA A 77 -14.97 1.31 -6.68
C ALA A 77 -15.17 2.03 -5.33
N PHE A 78 -15.25 1.29 -4.22
CA PHE A 78 -15.35 1.90 -2.88
C PHE A 78 -14.09 2.63 -2.46
N ILE A 79 -12.91 2.12 -2.83
CA ILE A 79 -11.63 2.82 -2.62
C ILE A 79 -11.64 4.17 -3.33
N TYR A 80 -12.08 4.24 -4.59
CA TYR A 80 -12.19 5.51 -5.31
C TYR A 80 -13.17 6.47 -4.64
N VAL A 81 -14.36 6.01 -4.25
CA VAL A 81 -15.35 6.83 -3.56
C VAL A 81 -14.82 7.37 -2.23
N ALA A 82 -14.12 6.55 -1.46
CA ALA A 82 -13.50 6.97 -0.19
C ALA A 82 -12.42 8.04 -0.40
N MET A 83 -11.57 7.86 -1.42
CA MET A 83 -10.52 8.83 -1.76
C MET A 83 -11.10 10.15 -2.30
N ILE A 84 -12.12 10.12 -3.15
CA ILE A 84 -12.82 11.33 -3.63
C ILE A 84 -13.38 12.13 -2.44
N ARG A 85 -14.08 11.45 -1.53
CA ARG A 85 -14.62 12.09 -0.32
C ARG A 85 -13.53 12.72 0.56
N LEU A 86 -12.39 12.04 0.70
CA LEU A 86 -11.26 12.58 1.45
C LEU A 86 -10.68 13.83 0.77
N MET A 87 -10.44 13.79 -0.55
CA MET A 87 -9.90 14.92 -1.30
C MET A 87 -10.84 16.13 -1.24
N LEU A 88 -12.16 15.93 -1.37
CA LEU A 88 -13.14 17.00 -1.24
C LEU A 88 -13.09 17.68 0.14
N LYS A 89 -12.89 16.92 1.22
CA LYS A 89 -12.72 17.47 2.58
C LYS A 89 -11.43 18.27 2.77
N GLN A 90 -10.40 18.02 1.97
CA GLN A 90 -9.11 18.72 2.07
C GLN A 90 -9.07 20.01 1.24
N LEU A 91 -10.01 20.20 0.32
CA LEU A 91 -10.13 21.39 -0.53
C LEU A 91 -10.97 22.50 0.10
N ALA A 92 -11.77 22.18 1.12
CA ALA A 92 -12.61 23.11 1.88
C ALA A 92 -11.84 23.65 3.09
#